data_AF-A0A6G6GLT1-F1
#
_entry.id   AF-A0A6G6GLT1-F1
#
_cell.length_a   1.000
_cell.length_b   1.000
_cell.length_c   1.000
_cell.angle_alpha   90.00
_cell.angle_beta   90.00
_cell.angle_gamma   90.00
#
_symmetry.space_group_name_H-M   'P 1'
#
loop_
_entity.id
_entity.type
_entity.pdbx_description
1 polymer ?
#
loop_
_entity_poly.entity_id
_entity_poly.type
_entity_poly.pdbx_seq_one_letter_code
_entity_poly.pdbx_strand_id
1 'polypeptide(L)'
;MIIEKVELINDGFKVIINEDIIQFKWSEIEKLTGFKVDRLTVDDICLKIETNNKTAFATEEFEGWRNFIDRVLIEFPLIDKNWEEIIAKPAFERNESELYNRGKNVG
;
A
#
# COMPACT_ATOMS: atom_id res chain seq x y z
N MET A 1 -10.37 5.99 -1.07
CA MET A 1 -9.98 6.60 -2.35
C MET A 1 -9.06 5.62 -3.07
N ILE A 2 -9.39 5.21 -4.30
CA ILE A 2 -8.57 4.28 -5.09
C ILE A 2 -7.61 5.13 -5.94
N ILE A 3 -6.33 4.77 -5.94
CA ILE A 3 -5.28 5.50 -6.66
C ILE A 3 -5.28 5.06 -8.14
N GLU A 4 -5.26 6.02 -9.06
CA GLU A 4 -5.15 5.75 -10.50
C GLU A 4 -3.70 5.77 -10.99
N LYS A 5 -2.87 6.63 -10.38
CA LYS A 5 -1.46 6.78 -10.71
C LYS A 5 -0.65 7.25 -9.51
N VAL A 6 0.61 6.81 -9.45
CA VAL A 6 1.58 7.24 -8.45
C VAL A 6 2.78 7.91 -9.12
N GLU A 7 3.23 9.02 -8.54
CA GLU A 7 4.51 9.65 -8.86
C GLU A 7 5.37 9.68 -7.59
N LEU A 8 6.53 9.03 -7.64
CA LEU A 8 7.49 9.04 -6.52
C LEU A 8 8.23 10.38 -6.47
N ILE A 9 8.39 10.91 -5.26
CA ILE A 9 9.19 12.11 -4.98
C ILE A 9 10.20 11.81 -3.86
N ASN A 10 11.07 12.77 -3.53
CA ASN A 10 12.15 12.52 -2.57
C ASN A 10 11.66 12.13 -1.17
N ASP A 11 10.67 12.86 -0.62
CA ASP A 11 10.17 12.71 0.75
C ASP A 11 8.84 11.92 0.84
N GLY A 12 8.38 11.34 -0.27
CA GLY A 12 7.06 10.75 -0.34
C GLY A 12 6.64 10.36 -1.75
N PHE A 13 5.35 10.53 -2.01
CA PHE A 13 4.74 10.25 -3.30
C PHE A 13 3.49 11.10 -3.51
N LYS A 14 3.12 11.32 -4.76
CA LYS A 14 1.85 11.92 -5.16
C LYS A 14 0.97 10.87 -5.78
N VAL A 15 -0.31 10.93 -5.48
CA VAL A 15 -1.32 10.08 -6.08
C VAL A 15 -2.30 10.93 -6.86
N ILE A 16 -2.74 10.42 -8.02
CA ILE A 16 -3.79 11.03 -8.84
C ILE A 16 -5.07 10.23 -8.61
N ILE A 17 -6.16 10.94 -8.29
CA ILE A 17 -7.48 10.38 -8.01
C ILE A 17 -8.52 11.33 -8.60
N ASN A 18 -9.34 10.91 -9.56
CA ASN A 18 -10.38 11.77 -10.15
C ASN A 18 -9.87 13.17 -10.55
N GLU A 19 -8.69 13.24 -11.18
CA GLU A 19 -7.99 14.49 -11.57
C GLU A 19 -7.41 15.32 -10.40
N ASP A 20 -7.68 14.97 -9.14
CA ASP A 20 -7.05 15.58 -7.97
C ASP A 20 -5.67 14.95 -7.69
N ILE A 21 -4.72 15.81 -7.31
CA ILE A 21 -3.37 15.39 -6.90
C ILE A 21 -3.26 15.48 -5.38
N ILE A 22 -3.07 14.35 -4.72
CA ILE A 22 -2.87 14.27 -3.28
C ILE A 22 -1.44 13.84 -2.99
N GLN A 23 -0.73 14.63 -2.19
CA GLN A 23 0.62 14.29 -1.74
C GLN A 23 0.58 13.54 -0.41
N PHE A 24 1.44 12.52 -0.31
CA PHE A 24 1.76 11.74 0.87
C PHE A 24 3.25 11.87 1.18
N LYS A 25 3.62 12.09 2.44
CA LYS A 25 5.01 11.99 2.91
C LYS A 25 5.26 10.62 3.55
N TRP A 26 6.46 10.07 3.40
CA TRP A 26 6.81 8.84 4.13
C TRP A 26 6.72 9.04 5.64
N SER A 27 7.15 10.21 6.12
CA SER A 27 7.12 10.60 7.52
C SER A 27 5.72 10.87 8.09
N GLU A 28 4.64 10.84 7.30
CA GLU A 28 3.26 10.95 7.82
C GLU A 28 2.49 9.63 7.78
N ILE A 29 3.06 8.57 7.20
CA ILE A 29 2.43 7.25 7.18
C ILE A 29 2.40 6.68 8.60
N GLU A 30 1.21 6.45 9.11
CA GLU A 30 0.97 5.88 10.44
C GLU A 30 0.79 4.36 10.35
N LYS A 31 0.17 3.86 9.28
CA LYS A 31 -0.07 2.44 9.09
C LYS A 31 -0.13 2.04 7.62
N LEU A 32 0.42 0.87 7.32
CA LEU A 32 0.30 0.19 6.03
C LEU A 32 -0.34 -1.17 6.25
N THR A 33 -1.43 -1.45 5.54
CA THR A 33 -2.11 -2.74 5.58
C THR A 33 -2.20 -3.32 4.19
N GLY A 34 -1.50 -4.42 3.95
CA GLY A 34 -1.66 -5.21 2.73
C GLY A 34 -2.92 -6.06 2.86
N PHE A 35 -3.66 -6.22 1.78
CA PHE A 35 -4.79 -7.14 1.73
C PHE A 35 -5.06 -7.54 0.29
N LYS A 36 -5.77 -8.63 0.07
CA LYS A 36 -6.29 -8.97 -1.24
C LYS A 36 -7.79 -8.74 -1.32
N VAL A 37 -8.25 -8.39 -2.52
CA VAL A 37 -9.67 -8.39 -2.86
C VAL A 37 -9.89 -9.54 -3.85
N ASP A 38 -10.59 -10.58 -3.41
CA ASP A 38 -11.00 -11.66 -4.31
C ASP A 38 -12.05 -11.10 -5.31
N ARG A 39 -11.64 -10.84 -6.56
CA ARG A 39 -12.56 -10.61 -7.67
C ARG A 39 -12.95 -11.96 -8.26
N LEU A 40 -14.07 -12.02 -8.98
CA LEU A 40 -14.68 -13.27 -9.49
C LEU A 40 -13.70 -14.31 -10.07
N THR A 41 -12.62 -13.86 -10.75
CA THR A 41 -11.62 -14.74 -11.36
C THR A 41 -10.17 -14.32 -11.11
N VAL A 42 -9.92 -13.26 -10.35
CA VAL A 42 -8.58 -12.66 -10.18
C VAL A 42 -8.43 -12.16 -8.73
N ASP A 43 -7.32 -12.47 -8.08
CA ASP A 43 -6.92 -11.82 -6.84
C ASP A 43 -6.34 -10.43 -7.18
N ASP A 44 -6.83 -9.37 -6.54
CA ASP A 44 -6.29 -8.01 -6.67
C ASP A 44 -5.56 -7.63 -5.37
N ILE A 45 -4.23 -7.57 -5.42
CA ILE A 45 -3.40 -7.18 -4.28
C ILE A 45 -3.52 -5.68 -4.04
N CYS A 46 -3.88 -5.33 -2.82
CA CYS A 46 -4.14 -3.98 -2.38
C CYS A 46 -3.24 -3.59 -1.20
N LEU A 47 -2.85 -2.32 -1.17
CA LEU A 47 -2.17 -1.69 -0.06
C LEU A 47 -3.00 -0.51 0.43
N LYS A 48 -3.49 -0.60 1.67
CA LYS A 48 -4.11 0.51 2.39
C LYS A 48 -3.02 1.35 3.03
N ILE A 49 -3.02 2.63 2.71
CA ILE A 49 -2.10 3.64 3.21
C ILE A 49 -2.87 4.57 4.15
N GLU A 50 -2.46 4.62 5.41
CA GLU A 50 -3.14 5.40 6.45
C GLU A 50 -2.18 6.43 7.05
N THR A 51 -2.62 7.69 7.05
CA THR A 51 -2.01 8.80 7.79
C THR A 51 -3.00 9.31 8.82
N ASN A 52 -2.60 10.26 9.66
CA ASN A 52 -3.51 10.88 10.64
C ASN A 52 -4.77 11.49 10.02
N ASN A 53 -4.70 11.97 8.77
CA ASN A 53 -5.76 12.76 8.14
C ASN A 53 -6.29 12.17 6.83
N LYS A 54 -5.64 11.14 6.28
CA LYS A 54 -5.93 10.64 4.92
C LYS A 54 -5.83 9.12 4.88
N THR A 55 -6.63 8.52 4.01
CA THR A 55 -6.57 7.08 3.70
C THR A 55 -6.66 6.88 2.20
N ALA A 56 -5.67 6.21 1.62
CA ALA A 56 -5.64 5.86 0.21
C ALA A 56 -5.48 4.35 0.02
N PHE A 57 -5.97 3.85 -1.11
CA PHE A 57 -5.87 2.45 -1.50
C PHE A 57 -5.10 2.38 -2.82
N ALA A 58 -3.94 1.75 -2.73
CA ALA A 58 -3.09 1.39 -3.84
C ALA A 58 -3.47 -0.03 -4.27
N THR A 59 -3.68 -0.29 -5.56
CA THR A 59 -4.01 -1.62 -6.11
C THR A 59 -2.96 -2.01 -7.13
N GLU A 60 -2.70 -3.30 -7.34
CA GLU A 60 -1.68 -3.73 -8.31
C GLU A 60 -1.98 -3.33 -9.76
N GLU A 61 -3.24 -2.99 -10.03
CA GLU A 61 -3.75 -2.54 -11.32
C GLU A 61 -3.22 -1.16 -11.78
N PHE A 62 -2.70 -0.30 -10.89
CA PHE A 62 -2.27 1.04 -11.30
C PHE A 62 -0.86 1.08 -11.94
N GLU A 63 -0.67 2.02 -12.85
CA GLU A 63 0.62 2.23 -13.52
C GLU A 63 1.70 2.67 -12.52
N GLY A 64 2.69 1.81 -12.29
CA GLY A 64 3.81 2.08 -11.38
C GLY A 64 3.75 1.33 -10.04
N TRP A 65 2.82 0.38 -9.86
CA TRP A 65 2.73 -0.46 -8.65
C TRP A 65 4.08 -0.99 -8.18
N ARG A 66 4.83 -1.67 -9.06
CA ARG A 66 6.11 -2.29 -8.70
C ARG A 66 7.14 -1.29 -8.17
N ASN A 67 7.32 -0.17 -8.88
CA ASN A 67 8.24 0.89 -8.43
C ASN A 67 7.80 1.49 -7.09
N PHE A 68 6.48 1.63 -6.87
CA PHE A 68 5.93 2.11 -5.62
C PHE A 68 6.19 1.14 -4.47
N ILE A 69 5.93 -0.15 -4.65
CA ILE A 69 6.19 -1.19 -3.64
C ILE A 69 7.68 -1.30 -3.33
N ASP A 70 8.56 -1.28 -4.34
CA ASP A 70 10.01 -1.27 -4.12
C ASP A 70 10.43 -0.10 -3.23
N ARG A 71 9.87 1.08 -3.48
CA ARG A 71 10.15 2.25 -2.64
C ARG A 71 9.56 2.12 -1.23
N VAL A 72 8.36 1.57 -1.08
CA VAL A 72 7.76 1.26 0.23
C VAL A 72 8.67 0.33 1.04
N LEU A 73 9.22 -0.73 0.42
CA LEU A 73 10.12 -1.68 1.11
C LEU A 73 11.47 -1.04 1.48
N ILE A 74 11.92 -0.02 0.75
CA ILE A 74 13.13 0.76 1.11
C ILE A 74 12.86 1.65 2.32
N GLU A 75 11.73 2.35 2.33
CA GLU A 75 11.38 3.30 3.40
C GLU A 75 10.93 2.58 4.69
N PHE A 76 10.32 1.40 4.55
CA PHE A 76 9.84 0.56 5.65
C PHE A 76 10.50 -0.83 5.61
N PRO A 77 11.80 -0.93 5.95
CA PRO A 77 12.58 -2.16 5.79
C PRO A 77 12.17 -3.32 6.69
N LEU A 78 11.29 -3.08 7.66
CA LEU A 78 10.71 -4.11 8.53
C LEU A 78 9.55 -4.88 7.87
N ILE A 79 9.02 -4.38 6.75
CA ILE A 79 8.01 -5.08 5.97
C ILE A 79 8.66 -6.32 5.33
N ASP A 80 8.00 -7.48 5.46
CA ASP A 80 8.43 -8.70 4.77
C ASP A 80 8.37 -8.48 3.25
N LYS A 81 9.48 -8.69 2.54
CA LYS A 81 9.53 -8.52 1.07
C LYS A 81 8.60 -9.47 0.33
N ASN A 82 8.21 -10.58 0.95
CA ASN A 82 7.29 -11.56 0.38
C ASN A 82 5.84 -11.34 0.82
N TRP A 83 5.51 -10.18 1.41
CA TRP A 83 4.15 -9.89 1.91
C TRP A 83 3.07 -10.08 0.85
N GLU A 84 3.34 -9.70 -0.41
CA GLU A 84 2.41 -9.89 -1.53
C GLU A 84 2.06 -11.38 -1.70
N GLU A 85 3.06 -12.27 -1.65
CA GLU A 85 2.85 -13.71 -1.76
C GLU A 85 2.13 -14.30 -0.54
N ILE A 86 2.45 -13.82 0.65
CA ILE A 86 1.85 -14.28 1.91
C ILE A 86 0.34 -14.03 1.89
N ILE A 87 -0.07 -12.85 1.41
CA ILE A 87 -1.48 -12.46 1.33
C ILE A 87 -2.21 -13.22 0.21
N ALA A 88 -1.53 -13.54 -0.89
CA ALA A 88 -2.11 -14.27 -2.01
C ALA A 88 -2.41 -15.76 -1.69
N LYS A 89 -1.71 -16.38 -0.73
CA LYS A 89 -1.62 -17.86 -0.62
C LYS A 89 -2.73 -18.60 0.15
N PRO A 90 -3.67 -17.96 0.87
CA PRO A 90 -4.97 -18.59 1.09
C PRO A 90 -6.01 -18.09 0.07
N ALA A 91 -6.49 -18.98 -0.79
CA ALA A 91 -7.66 -18.68 -1.61
C ALA A 91 -8.89 -18.50 -0.70
N PHE A 92 -9.71 -17.48 -0.95
CA PHE A 92 -11.00 -17.22 -0.26
C PHE A 92 -10.97 -16.78 1.22
N GLU A 93 -9.80 -16.54 1.82
CA GLU A 93 -9.70 -15.82 3.10
C GLU A 93 -9.26 -14.38 2.89
N ARG A 94 -10.01 -13.44 3.46
CA ARG A 94 -9.66 -12.01 3.47
C ARG A 94 -8.45 -11.81 4.39
N ASN A 95 -7.26 -12.03 3.85
CA ASN A 95 -6.01 -11.82 4.57
C ASN A 95 -5.68 -10.34 4.57
N GLU A 96 -6.03 -9.66 5.66
CA GLU A 96 -5.49 -8.34 5.98
C GLU A 96 -4.22 -8.54 6.81
N SER A 97 -3.08 -8.09 6.28
CA SER A 97 -1.79 -8.10 6.98
C SER A 97 -1.37 -6.68 7.29
N GLU A 98 -1.22 -6.37 8.57
CA GLU A 98 -0.60 -5.12 9.00
C GLU A 98 0.90 -5.20 8.70
N LEU A 99 1.35 -4.47 7.68
CA LEU A 99 2.75 -4.47 7.23
C LEU A 99 3.59 -3.51 8.07
N TYR A 100 3.01 -2.37 8.43
CA TYR A 100 3.66 -1.34 9.22
C TYR A 100 2.64 -0.63 10.10
N ASN A 101 3.02 -0.29 11.32
CA ASN A 101 2.24 0.54 12.21
C ASN A 101 3.18 1.34 13.11
N ARG A 102 3.18 2.67 12.97
CA ARG A 102 4.03 3.59 13.73
C ARG A 102 3.75 3.57 15.22
N GLY A 103 2.48 3.46 15.59
CA GLY A 103 2.03 3.48 16.98
C GLY A 103 2.25 2.15 17.71
N LYS A 104 2.50 1.06 16.97
CA LYS A 104 2.94 -0.20 17.58
C LYS A 104 4.46 -0.20 17.61
N ASN A 105 5.02 -0.09 18.81
CA ASN A 105 6.38 -0.56 19.08
C ASN A 105 6.41 -2.08 18.88
N VAL A 106 6.55 -2.53 17.63
CA VAL A 106 7.03 -3.88 17.36
C VAL A 106 8.55 -3.86 17.56
N GLY A 107 8.92 -3.92 18.83
CA GLY A 107 10.26 -4.28 19.29
C GLY A 107 10.38 -5.79 19.49
#